data_AF-A0A8C9LPI4-F1
#
_entry.id   AF-A0A8C9LPI4-F1
#
_cell.length_a   1.000
_cell.length_b   1.000
_cell.length_c   1.000
_cell.angle_alpha   90.00
_cell.angle_beta   90.00
_cell.angle_gamma   90.00
#
_symmetry.space_group_name_H-M   'P 1'
#
loop_
_entity.id
_entity.type
_entity.pdbx_description
1 polymer ?
#
loop_
_entity_poly.entity_id
_entity_poly.type
_entity_poly.pdbx_seq_one_letter_code
_entity_poly.pdbx_strand_id
1 'polypeptide(L)'
;MGDSPFHLDNLLMNERMNNNLVGNVPTIREGNCCYLIVIDRREDPVTPLLTQWTYQAMLHELVGINNNTINLNSNSSGYNSSGNNSSGYNSSGYNSSGYNSMGDKSNGINRKKDSNNIGETEKDKIVMSCNYDSFYNEHLFDNFGDLGQAVNNYVTYYQEETAKKSKIESIDDIEKFIELFPNYKKLSSNVTKHVNILHSLSTILEKRHLFLISEIEQDIFMYNKKNEHIKKVLDLIKNEKYTNYDVLRVSLLFCLKYEDKELIKIIKNELIKRNINQKQIILIDALLLYSNVQIRNNKLFKEQSLLNYAKSTISRTIIGTPNVLTLHKSYIYFLLEDLIKSKLNNEIYTTTNLLNIEPNMNKTINSIIIFFIGGATYEEYKDIQQLSKKYNIQFLLGSTQIHNSQSFLADVLQMVKA
;
A
#
# COMPACT_ATOMS: atom_id res chain seq x y z
N MET A 1 21.28 14.85 -0.11
CA MET A 1 20.40 13.74 0.34
C MET A 1 20.01 12.76 -0.79
N GLY A 2 20.73 12.72 -1.92
CA GLY A 2 20.36 11.89 -3.09
C GLY A 2 20.83 10.43 -3.06
N ASP A 3 21.70 10.05 -2.11
CA ASP A 3 22.49 8.81 -2.22
C ASP A 3 22.12 7.74 -1.17
N SER A 4 20.86 7.64 -0.73
CA SER A 4 20.45 6.64 0.29
C SER A 4 20.74 5.19 -0.13
N PRO A 5 20.42 4.76 -1.38
CA PRO A 5 20.78 3.43 -1.85
C PRO A 5 22.29 3.21 -1.89
N PHE A 6 23.05 4.17 -2.42
CA PHE A 6 24.52 4.13 -2.44
C PHE A 6 25.13 4.12 -1.04
N HIS A 7 24.55 4.85 -0.09
CA HIS A 7 25.00 4.88 1.30
C HIS A 7 24.74 3.55 2.00
N LEU A 8 23.57 2.94 1.78
CA LEU A 8 23.28 1.61 2.31
C LEU A 8 24.20 0.55 1.69
N ASP A 9 24.45 0.63 0.38
CA ASP A 9 25.38 -0.27 -0.31
C ASP A 9 26.80 -0.14 0.26
N ASN A 10 27.30 1.09 0.44
CA ASN A 10 28.58 1.36 1.10
C ASN A 10 28.61 0.85 2.55
N LEU A 11 27.50 0.99 3.29
CA LEU A 11 27.40 0.51 4.67
C LEU A 11 27.43 -1.03 4.71
N LEU A 12 26.73 -1.71 3.80
CA LEU A 12 26.77 -3.18 3.68
C LEU A 12 28.18 -3.67 3.31
N MET A 13 28.88 -2.98 2.41
CA MET A 13 30.28 -3.26 2.07
C MET A 13 31.21 -3.05 3.28
N ASN A 14 31.05 -1.95 4.00
CA ASN A 14 31.87 -1.64 5.18
C ASN A 14 31.60 -2.59 6.34
N GLU A 15 30.34 -2.92 6.60
CA GLU A 15 29.93 -3.94 7.57
C GLU A 15 30.58 -5.28 7.23
N ARG A 16 30.55 -5.74 5.97
CA ARG A 16 31.27 -6.95 5.56
C ARG A 16 32.77 -6.87 5.85
N MET A 17 33.41 -5.74 5.57
CA MET A 17 34.85 -5.56 5.79
C MET A 17 35.22 -5.54 7.28
N ASN A 18 34.33 -4.99 8.13
CA ASN A 18 34.57 -4.81 9.56
C ASN A 18 34.13 -6.02 10.39
N ASN A 19 33.09 -6.71 9.93
CA ASN A 19 32.50 -7.85 10.61
C ASN A 19 32.86 -9.13 9.87
N ASN A 20 33.80 -9.91 10.43
CA ASN A 20 33.99 -11.34 10.15
C ASN A 20 32.76 -12.20 10.59
N LEU A 21 31.54 -11.66 10.48
CA LEU A 21 30.30 -12.28 10.93
C LEU A 21 29.80 -13.38 10.00
N VAL A 22 30.43 -13.57 8.84
CA VAL A 22 30.17 -14.73 7.98
C VAL A 22 31.30 -15.74 8.16
N GLY A 23 31.29 -16.42 9.31
CA GLY A 23 32.08 -17.63 9.50
C GLY A 23 31.78 -18.62 8.38
N ASN A 24 32.83 -19.23 7.81
CA ASN A 24 32.79 -20.24 6.74
C ASN A 24 31.50 -20.25 5.92
N VAL A 25 31.39 -19.31 4.97
CA VAL A 25 30.37 -19.41 3.90
C VAL A 25 30.50 -20.81 3.30
N PRO A 26 29.48 -21.69 3.44
CA PRO A 26 29.50 -22.98 2.76
C PRO A 26 29.72 -22.69 1.29
N THR A 27 30.64 -23.40 0.64
CA THR A 27 30.88 -23.33 -0.81
C THR A 27 29.56 -23.10 -1.53
N ILE A 28 29.37 -21.88 -2.04
CA ILE A 28 28.13 -21.46 -2.70
C ILE A 28 27.94 -22.44 -3.85
N ARG A 29 26.85 -23.22 -3.80
CA ARG A 29 26.51 -24.16 -4.87
C ARG A 29 26.55 -23.41 -6.20
N GLU A 30 27.44 -23.81 -7.08
CA GLU A 30 27.54 -23.26 -8.43
C GLU A 30 26.17 -23.39 -9.11
N GLY A 31 25.60 -22.26 -9.52
CA GLY A 31 24.36 -22.21 -10.31
C GLY A 31 23.31 -21.21 -9.83
N ASN A 32 23.28 -20.84 -8.55
CA ASN A 32 22.22 -19.97 -8.02
C ASN A 32 22.74 -18.52 -7.89
N CYS A 33 22.06 -17.57 -8.54
CA CYS A 33 22.30 -16.14 -8.35
C CYS A 33 21.15 -15.51 -7.55
N CYS A 34 21.51 -14.72 -6.53
CA CYS A 34 20.60 -13.91 -5.73
C CYS A 34 20.95 -12.43 -5.92
N TYR A 35 19.96 -11.60 -6.26
CA TYR A 35 20.15 -10.15 -6.38
C TYR A 35 19.53 -9.44 -5.19
N LEU A 36 20.23 -8.45 -4.64
CA LEU A 36 19.65 -7.45 -3.75
C LEU A 36 19.42 -6.17 -4.57
N ILE A 37 18.19 -5.67 -4.55
CA ILE A 37 17.80 -4.42 -5.19
C ILE A 37 17.38 -3.46 -4.09
N VAL A 38 18.06 -2.33 -3.99
CA VAL A 38 17.73 -1.26 -3.06
C VAL A 38 17.10 -0.11 -3.85
N ILE A 39 15.91 0.32 -3.43
CA ILE A 39 15.11 1.30 -4.16
C ILE A 39 14.72 2.43 -3.21
N ASP A 40 14.83 3.65 -3.68
CA ASP A 40 14.36 4.82 -2.96
C ASP A 40 12.91 5.13 -3.35
N ARG A 41 12.04 5.36 -2.37
CA ARG A 41 10.63 5.68 -2.61
C ARG A 41 10.45 6.93 -3.48
N ARG A 42 11.41 7.87 -3.46
CA ARG A 42 11.41 9.07 -4.32
C ARG A 42 11.39 8.76 -5.81
N GLU A 43 11.77 7.56 -6.23
CA GLU A 43 11.68 7.17 -7.63
C GLU A 43 10.23 6.97 -8.10
N ASP A 44 9.33 6.57 -7.21
CA ASP A 44 7.92 6.38 -7.55
C ASP A 44 7.00 6.84 -6.40
N PRO A 45 6.81 8.16 -6.25
CA PRO A 45 5.84 8.72 -5.31
C PRO A 45 4.39 8.56 -5.79
N VAL A 46 4.13 8.01 -6.99
CA VAL A 46 2.78 7.90 -7.55
C VAL A 46 2.05 6.71 -6.96
N THR A 47 2.69 5.54 -6.93
CA THR A 47 2.07 4.31 -6.42
C THR A 47 1.37 4.47 -5.06
N PRO A 48 1.99 5.09 -4.02
CA PRO A 48 1.31 5.29 -2.74
C PRO A 48 0.17 6.32 -2.78
N LEU A 49 0.08 7.18 -3.82
CA LEU A 49 -0.97 8.19 -3.95
C LEU A 49 -2.21 7.69 -4.67
N LEU A 50 -2.14 6.57 -5.40
CA LEU A 50 -3.28 6.02 -6.13
C LEU A 50 -4.22 5.25 -5.20
N THR A 51 -5.52 5.30 -5.51
CA THR A 51 -6.53 4.45 -4.86
C THR A 51 -6.26 2.99 -5.20
N GLN A 52 -6.24 2.15 -4.17
CA GLN A 52 -5.91 0.73 -4.29
C GLN A 52 -7.18 -0.13 -4.32
N TRP A 53 -7.23 -1.07 -5.25
CA TRP A 53 -8.45 -1.86 -5.54
C TRP A 53 -8.35 -3.35 -5.24
N THR A 54 -7.18 -3.83 -4.78
CA THR A 54 -7.03 -5.22 -4.32
C THR A 54 -7.32 -5.34 -2.84
N TYR A 55 -7.81 -6.50 -2.39
CA TYR A 55 -8.33 -6.65 -1.04
C TYR A 55 -7.38 -6.15 0.06
N GLN A 56 -6.14 -6.64 0.10
CA GLN A 56 -5.18 -6.21 1.13
C GLN A 56 -4.80 -4.73 1.01
N ALA A 57 -4.55 -4.25 -0.22
CA ALA A 57 -4.12 -2.89 -0.44
C ALA A 57 -5.24 -1.89 -0.14
N MET A 58 -6.47 -2.17 -0.59
CA MET A 58 -7.67 -1.38 -0.30
C MET A 58 -7.93 -1.33 1.21
N LEU A 59 -7.79 -2.46 1.91
CA LEU A 59 -8.00 -2.51 3.35
C LEU A 59 -6.99 -1.62 4.10
N HIS A 60 -5.70 -1.68 3.73
CA HIS A 60 -4.68 -0.82 4.33
C HIS A 60 -4.87 0.67 3.96
N GLU A 61 -5.38 0.94 2.76
CA GLU A 61 -5.64 2.29 2.27
C GLU A 61 -6.83 2.95 2.98
N LEU A 62 -7.94 2.23 3.18
CA LEU A 62 -9.19 2.79 3.69
C LEU A 62 -9.37 2.62 5.21
N VAL A 63 -8.86 1.54 5.79
CA VAL A 63 -9.01 1.22 7.22
C VAL A 63 -7.68 1.32 7.96
N GLY A 64 -6.57 0.94 7.29
CA GLY A 64 -5.26 0.86 7.90
C GLY A 64 -5.02 -0.50 8.54
N ILE A 65 -3.91 -1.14 8.15
CA ILE A 65 -3.41 -2.37 8.76
C ILE A 65 -2.18 -2.01 9.59
N ASN A 66 -2.26 -2.22 10.91
CA ASN A 66 -1.17 -1.97 11.84
C ASN A 66 -0.82 -3.27 12.55
N ASN A 67 0.41 -3.75 12.40
CA ASN A 67 0.88 -5.02 12.98
C ASN A 67 -0.08 -6.18 12.69
N ASN A 68 -0.52 -6.32 11.44
CA ASN A 68 -1.49 -7.33 11.00
C ASN A 68 -2.85 -7.26 11.73
N THR A 69 -3.22 -6.09 12.25
CA THR A 69 -4.53 -5.85 12.85
C THR A 69 -5.23 -4.65 12.22
N ILE A 70 -6.55 -4.70 12.18
CA ILE A 70 -7.41 -3.61 11.72
C ILE A 70 -8.43 -3.26 12.80
N ASN A 71 -8.98 -2.05 12.72
CA ASN A 71 -10.11 -1.61 13.53
C ASN A 71 -11.19 -1.00 12.64
N LEU A 72 -12.32 -1.71 12.52
CA LEU A 72 -13.45 -1.30 11.68
C LEU A 72 -14.32 -0.20 12.32
N ASN A 73 -14.18 0.05 13.63
CA ASN A 73 -14.95 1.06 14.37
C ASN A 73 -14.30 2.46 14.30
N SER A 74 -13.10 2.55 13.73
CA SER A 74 -12.44 3.82 13.42
C SER A 74 -13.08 4.44 12.18
N ASN A 75 -13.63 5.64 12.29
CA ASN A 75 -14.14 6.37 11.13
C ASN A 75 -13.02 6.57 10.10
N SER A 76 -13.38 6.73 8.82
CA SER A 76 -12.51 6.93 7.63
C SER A 76 -11.48 8.07 7.72
N SER A 77 -11.47 8.81 8.83
CA SER A 77 -10.50 9.84 9.19
C SER A 77 -9.31 9.25 9.97
N GLY A 78 -9.31 7.95 10.25
CA GLY A 78 -8.37 7.28 11.15
C GLY A 78 -8.68 7.51 12.62
N TYR A 79 -9.77 8.23 12.95
CA TYR A 79 -10.18 8.58 14.31
C TYR A 79 -11.38 7.74 14.76
N ASN A 80 -11.35 7.24 16.00
CA ASN A 80 -12.49 6.57 16.63
C ASN A 80 -13.68 7.55 16.83
N SER A 81 -14.82 7.04 17.32
CA SER A 81 -16.01 7.86 17.63
C SER A 81 -15.76 8.99 18.63
N SER A 82 -14.64 8.95 19.36
CA SER A 82 -14.16 9.99 20.28
C SER A 82 -13.17 10.98 19.63
N GLY A 83 -12.90 10.86 18.34
CA GLY A 83 -12.04 11.78 17.59
C GLY A 83 -10.53 11.53 17.74
N ASN A 84 -10.10 10.33 18.18
CA ASN A 84 -8.69 9.96 18.41
C ASN A 84 -8.18 8.89 17.42
N ASN A 85 -6.93 9.02 16.94
CA ASN A 85 -6.33 8.15 15.94
C ASN A 85 -5.95 6.77 16.51
N SER A 86 -5.41 5.87 15.68
CA SER A 86 -4.95 4.53 16.11
C SER A 86 -3.88 4.53 17.21
N SER A 87 -3.26 5.69 17.49
CA SER A 87 -2.29 5.92 18.56
C SER A 87 -2.88 6.73 19.72
N GLY A 88 -4.19 6.98 19.74
CA GLY A 88 -4.92 7.68 20.79
C GLY A 88 -4.89 9.21 20.72
N TYR A 89 -4.40 9.82 19.63
CA TYR A 89 -4.26 11.27 19.47
C TYR A 89 -5.37 11.88 18.61
N ASN A 90 -5.91 13.02 19.01
CA ASN A 90 -6.88 13.77 18.23
C ASN A 90 -6.28 14.39 16.96
N SER A 91 -7.10 15.05 16.14
CA SER A 91 -6.65 15.73 14.90
C SER A 91 -5.60 16.82 15.08
N SER A 92 -5.40 17.27 16.32
CA SER A 92 -4.36 18.23 16.71
C SER A 92 -3.09 17.55 17.25
N GLY A 93 -3.04 16.22 17.26
CA GLY A 93 -1.90 15.43 17.73
C GLY A 93 -1.84 15.26 19.25
N TYR A 94 -2.94 15.46 19.98
CA TYR A 94 -2.98 15.35 21.45
C TYR A 94 -3.91 14.23 21.90
N ASN A 95 -3.50 13.43 22.88
CA ASN A 95 -4.37 12.43 23.49
C ASN A 95 -5.48 13.07 24.34
N SER A 96 -6.42 12.27 24.86
CA SER A 96 -7.51 12.72 25.73
C SER A 96 -7.03 13.45 27.00
N SER A 97 -5.76 13.28 27.38
CA SER A 97 -5.10 13.94 28.51
C SER A 97 -4.31 15.20 28.10
N GLY A 98 -4.35 15.59 26.82
CA GLY A 98 -3.75 16.81 26.29
C GLY A 98 -2.26 16.71 25.94
N TYR A 99 -1.71 15.51 25.77
CA TYR A 99 -0.28 15.29 25.47
C TYR A 99 -0.04 14.84 24.02
N ASN A 100 1.04 15.33 23.39
CA ASN A 100 1.49 14.88 22.08
C ASN A 100 2.34 13.59 22.16
N SER A 101 2.76 13.06 21.01
CA SER A 101 3.61 11.86 20.91
C SER A 101 5.01 12.01 21.51
N MET A 102 5.43 13.24 21.83
CA MET A 102 6.68 13.56 22.52
C MET A 102 6.50 13.75 24.04
N GLY A 103 5.26 13.68 24.56
CA GLY A 103 4.95 13.88 25.97
C GLY A 103 4.75 15.34 26.39
N ASP A 104 4.61 16.27 25.45
CA ASP A 104 4.35 17.68 25.73
C ASP A 104 2.86 17.94 25.86
N LYS A 105 2.45 18.63 26.94
CA LYS A 105 1.08 19.14 27.08
C LYS A 105 0.83 20.31 26.14
N SER A 106 -0.39 20.39 25.61
CA SER A 106 -0.88 21.55 24.86
C SER A 106 -0.69 22.90 25.58
N ASN A 107 -0.57 22.88 26.92
CA ASN A 107 -0.44 24.06 27.80
C ASN A 107 0.85 24.12 28.66
N GLY A 108 1.97 23.53 28.25
CA GLY A 108 3.31 23.98 28.66
C GLY A 108 3.76 23.85 30.13
N ILE A 109 3.33 22.84 30.91
CA ILE A 109 3.89 22.57 32.25
C ILE A 109 4.16 21.07 32.47
N ASN A 110 5.43 20.72 32.67
CA ASN A 110 5.93 19.38 32.94
C ASN A 110 5.95 19.04 34.44
N ARG A 111 5.43 17.87 34.83
CA ARG A 111 5.88 17.12 36.02
C ARG A 111 5.42 15.65 36.02
N LYS A 112 6.44 14.78 36.10
CA LYS A 112 6.57 13.44 36.71
C LYS A 112 5.54 12.33 36.45
N LYS A 113 6.12 11.17 36.12
CA LYS A 113 5.59 9.79 36.15
C LYS A 113 4.47 9.60 37.16
N ASP A 114 3.34 9.10 36.67
CA ASP A 114 2.57 8.04 37.32
C ASP A 114 1.96 7.15 36.24
N SER A 115 2.36 5.89 36.28
CA SER A 115 1.71 4.76 35.63
C SER A 115 0.28 4.64 36.14
N ASN A 116 -0.70 4.78 35.25
CA ASN A 116 -2.01 4.08 35.24
C ASN A 116 -3.00 4.88 34.39
N ASN A 117 -3.27 4.43 33.16
CA ASN A 117 -4.66 4.35 32.68
C ASN A 117 -4.81 3.47 31.44
N ILE A 118 -5.65 2.46 31.64
CA ILE A 118 -6.13 1.43 30.72
C ILE A 118 -7.35 1.99 29.97
N GLY A 119 -7.53 1.61 28.70
CA GLY A 119 -8.88 1.43 28.18
C GLY A 119 -9.18 1.79 26.72
N GLU A 120 -8.34 1.43 25.74
CA GLU A 120 -8.89 1.01 24.45
C GLU A 120 -9.16 -0.49 24.55
N THR A 121 -10.42 -0.89 24.53
CA THR A 121 -10.79 -2.30 24.64
C THR A 121 -10.19 -3.09 23.49
N GLU A 122 -9.30 -4.04 23.79
CA GLU A 122 -8.74 -5.03 22.84
C GLU A 122 -9.79 -5.79 22.00
N LYS A 123 -11.08 -5.65 22.35
CA LYS A 123 -12.22 -6.35 21.75
C LYS A 123 -12.54 -5.93 20.31
N ASP A 124 -12.06 -4.79 19.82
CA ASP A 124 -12.41 -4.26 18.49
C ASP A 124 -11.33 -4.50 17.42
N LYS A 125 -10.20 -5.11 17.79
CA LYS A 125 -9.11 -5.40 16.84
C LYS A 125 -9.36 -6.72 16.13
N ILE A 126 -9.34 -6.68 14.80
CA ILE A 126 -9.45 -7.87 13.95
C ILE A 126 -8.06 -8.21 13.41
N VAL A 127 -7.64 -9.46 13.57
CA VAL A 127 -6.36 -9.96 13.06
C VAL A 127 -6.49 -10.37 11.59
N MET A 128 -5.54 -9.91 10.77
CA MET A 128 -5.41 -10.19 9.34
C MET A 128 -4.11 -10.95 9.10
N SER A 129 -4.16 -12.29 8.98
CA SER A 129 -2.96 -13.12 8.82
C SER A 129 -3.17 -14.22 7.79
N CYS A 130 -2.37 -14.22 6.73
CA CYS A 130 -2.41 -15.22 5.67
C CYS A 130 -2.12 -16.65 6.18
N ASN A 131 -1.37 -16.79 7.29
CA ASN A 131 -0.98 -18.09 7.81
C ASN A 131 -2.13 -18.81 8.54
N TYR A 132 -3.05 -18.04 9.12
CA TYR A 132 -4.13 -18.59 9.96
C TYR A 132 -5.52 -18.44 9.31
N ASP A 133 -5.58 -17.74 8.19
CA ASP A 133 -6.79 -17.41 7.45
C ASP A 133 -6.63 -17.74 5.96
N SER A 134 -7.17 -18.89 5.57
CA SER A 134 -7.11 -19.38 4.19
C SER A 134 -7.87 -18.48 3.22
N PHE A 135 -9.03 -17.96 3.63
CA PHE A 135 -9.84 -17.08 2.79
C PHE A 135 -9.08 -15.78 2.49
N TYR A 136 -8.47 -15.18 3.50
CA TYR A 136 -7.66 -13.97 3.31
C TYR A 136 -6.45 -14.21 2.40
N ASN A 137 -5.76 -15.34 2.57
CA ASN A 137 -4.59 -15.69 1.75
C ASN A 137 -4.95 -15.92 0.28
N GLU A 138 -6.08 -16.58 0.02
CA GLU A 138 -6.54 -16.88 -1.34
C GLU A 138 -6.98 -15.61 -2.09
N HIS A 139 -7.73 -14.74 -1.42
CA HIS A 139 -8.35 -13.54 -2.01
C HIS A 139 -7.55 -12.25 -1.78
N LEU A 140 -6.28 -12.34 -1.39
CA LEU A 140 -5.44 -11.20 -1.02
C LEU A 140 -5.36 -10.13 -2.12
N PHE A 141 -5.31 -10.59 -3.37
CA PHE A 141 -5.09 -9.78 -4.56
C PHE A 141 -6.34 -9.62 -5.43
N ASP A 142 -7.47 -10.14 -4.98
CA ASP A 142 -8.73 -10.03 -5.70
C ASP A 142 -9.18 -8.58 -5.70
N ASN A 143 -9.74 -8.14 -6.83
CA ASN A 143 -10.35 -6.82 -6.90
C ASN A 143 -11.66 -6.80 -6.09
N PHE A 144 -12.21 -5.61 -5.85
CA PHE A 144 -13.43 -5.46 -5.04
C PHE A 144 -14.63 -6.26 -5.57
N GLY A 145 -14.77 -6.40 -6.90
CA GLY A 145 -15.85 -7.17 -7.51
C GLY A 145 -15.69 -8.67 -7.27
N ASP A 146 -14.50 -9.21 -7.56
CA ASP A 146 -14.16 -10.61 -7.35
C ASP A 146 -14.24 -10.98 -5.86
N LEU A 147 -13.78 -10.09 -4.97
CA LEU A 147 -13.92 -10.24 -3.52
C LEU A 147 -15.39 -10.33 -3.09
N GLY A 148 -16.27 -9.49 -3.67
CA GLY A 148 -17.70 -9.54 -3.39
C GLY A 148 -18.32 -10.89 -3.76
N GLN A 149 -17.94 -11.44 -4.91
CA GLN A 149 -18.37 -12.77 -5.33
C GLN A 149 -17.78 -13.87 -4.43
N ALA A 150 -16.50 -13.79 -4.09
CA ALA A 150 -15.83 -14.73 -3.20
C ALA A 150 -16.48 -14.77 -1.82
N VAL A 151 -16.80 -13.62 -1.22
CA VAL A 151 -17.51 -13.55 0.07
C VAL A 151 -18.92 -14.14 -0.03
N ASN A 152 -19.65 -13.87 -1.12
CA ASN A 152 -20.96 -14.48 -1.33
C ASN A 152 -20.87 -16.01 -1.40
N ASN A 153 -19.93 -16.55 -2.18
CA ASN A 153 -19.67 -17.99 -2.25
C ASN A 153 -19.29 -18.54 -0.87
N TYR A 154 -18.51 -17.80 -0.08
CA TYR A 154 -18.11 -18.20 1.26
C TYR A 154 -19.28 -18.25 2.25
N VAL A 155 -20.23 -17.32 2.14
CA VAL A 155 -21.49 -17.33 2.90
C VAL A 155 -22.36 -18.52 2.48
N THR A 156 -22.50 -18.80 1.18
CA THR A 156 -23.24 -19.96 0.67
C THR A 156 -22.64 -21.27 1.18
N TYR A 157 -21.32 -21.43 1.10
CA TYR A 157 -20.61 -22.59 1.65
C TYR A 157 -20.90 -22.78 3.15
N TYR A 158 -20.86 -21.70 3.93
CA TYR A 158 -21.22 -21.75 5.35
C TYR A 158 -22.68 -22.16 5.59
N GLN A 159 -23.62 -21.67 4.76
CA GLN A 159 -25.03 -22.06 4.85
C GLN A 159 -25.24 -23.54 4.57
N GLU A 160 -24.56 -24.09 3.56
CA GLU A 160 -24.62 -25.52 3.23
C GLU A 160 -24.02 -26.39 4.35
N GLU A 161 -22.87 -26.01 4.89
CA GLU A 161 -22.21 -26.71 6.00
C GLU A 161 -23.04 -26.67 7.29
N THR A 162 -23.73 -25.56 7.55
CA THR A 162 -24.64 -25.46 8.70
C THR A 162 -25.99 -26.14 8.48
N ALA A 163 -26.47 -26.26 7.24
CA ALA A 163 -27.67 -27.03 6.93
C ALA A 163 -27.46 -28.54 7.15
N LYS A 164 -26.23 -29.06 6.99
CA LYS A 164 -25.90 -30.47 7.34
C LYS A 164 -26.08 -30.76 8.84
N LYS A 165 -26.04 -29.74 9.70
CA LYS A 165 -26.21 -29.84 11.16
C LYS A 165 -27.63 -30.18 11.60
N SER A 166 -28.65 -29.93 10.79
CA SER A 166 -30.06 -30.17 11.17
C SER A 166 -30.48 -31.65 11.16
N LYS A 167 -29.54 -32.57 10.94
CA LYS A 167 -29.74 -34.04 10.92
C LYS A 167 -28.88 -34.76 11.96
N ILE A 168 -28.93 -34.34 13.22
CA ILE A 168 -28.26 -35.06 14.32
C ILE A 168 -29.35 -35.83 15.07
N GLU A 169 -29.38 -37.16 14.89
CA GLU A 169 -30.42 -38.03 15.48
C GLU A 169 -29.84 -39.14 16.37
N SER A 170 -28.52 -39.39 16.35
CA SER A 170 -27.86 -40.47 17.13
C SER A 170 -26.78 -39.99 18.12
N ILE A 171 -26.43 -40.86 19.07
CA ILE A 171 -25.35 -40.62 20.06
C ILE A 171 -23.97 -40.54 19.37
N ASP A 172 -23.74 -41.32 18.31
CA ASP A 172 -22.50 -41.27 17.51
C ASP A 172 -22.37 -39.93 16.75
N ASP A 173 -23.49 -39.31 16.39
CA ASP A 173 -23.50 -37.98 15.74
C ASP A 173 -23.18 -36.86 16.75
N ILE A 174 -23.48 -37.06 18.04
CA ILE A 174 -23.11 -36.13 19.11
C ILE A 174 -21.59 -36.15 19.34
N GLU A 175 -20.95 -37.31 19.29
CA GLU A 175 -19.49 -37.44 19.40
C GLU A 175 -18.79 -36.74 18.23
N LYS A 176 -19.20 -37.03 16.99
CA LYS A 176 -18.70 -36.33 15.78
C LYS A 176 -18.98 -34.83 15.83
N PHE A 177 -20.10 -34.40 16.41
CA PHE A 177 -20.42 -32.99 16.56
C PHE A 177 -19.46 -32.28 17.51
N ILE A 178 -19.11 -32.90 18.63
CA ILE A 178 -18.12 -32.34 19.57
C ILE A 178 -16.76 -32.17 18.90
N GLU A 179 -16.35 -33.13 18.07
CA GLU A 179 -15.11 -33.05 17.29
C GLU A 179 -15.13 -31.92 16.23
N LEU A 180 -16.27 -31.72 15.56
CA LEU A 180 -16.40 -30.73 14.48
C LEU A 180 -16.76 -29.32 14.98
N PHE A 181 -17.29 -29.17 16.20
CA PHE A 181 -17.75 -27.90 16.75
C PHE A 181 -16.70 -26.77 16.71
N PRO A 182 -15.41 -26.99 17.05
CA PRO A 182 -14.38 -25.96 16.94
C PRO A 182 -14.20 -25.44 15.51
N ASN A 183 -14.26 -26.34 14.51
CA ASN A 183 -14.13 -25.98 13.10
C ASN A 183 -15.30 -25.13 12.62
N TYR A 184 -16.54 -25.47 13.02
CA TYR A 184 -17.72 -24.67 12.72
C TYR A 184 -17.66 -23.28 13.34
N LYS A 185 -17.23 -23.18 14.61
CA LYS A 185 -17.07 -21.89 15.28
C LYS A 185 -16.01 -21.02 14.57
N LYS A 186 -14.89 -21.62 14.17
CA LYS A 186 -13.84 -20.94 13.40
C LYS A 186 -14.36 -20.46 12.04
N LEU A 187 -15.08 -21.32 11.31
CA LEU A 187 -15.66 -21.00 10.01
C LEU A 187 -16.67 -19.85 10.11
N SER A 188 -17.61 -19.93 11.05
CA SER A 188 -18.60 -18.87 11.32
C SER A 188 -17.90 -17.54 11.63
N SER A 189 -16.90 -17.55 12.51
CA SER A 189 -16.14 -16.36 12.86
C SER A 189 -15.39 -15.75 11.68
N ASN A 190 -14.78 -16.56 10.80
CA ASN A 190 -14.07 -16.07 9.62
C ASN A 190 -15.02 -15.50 8.57
N VAL A 191 -16.15 -16.16 8.31
CA VAL A 191 -17.19 -15.67 7.38
C VAL A 191 -17.72 -14.33 7.86
N THR A 192 -18.15 -14.23 9.12
CA THR A 192 -18.64 -12.97 9.70
C THR A 192 -17.60 -11.85 9.60
N LYS A 193 -16.32 -12.17 9.88
CA LYS A 193 -15.22 -11.21 9.76
C LYS A 193 -15.12 -10.63 8.35
N HIS A 194 -15.06 -11.46 7.31
CA HIS A 194 -14.90 -10.97 5.94
C HIS A 194 -16.15 -10.29 5.37
N VAL A 195 -17.34 -10.73 5.78
CA VAL A 195 -18.61 -10.01 5.48
C VAL A 195 -18.58 -8.60 6.07
N ASN A 196 -18.18 -8.46 7.34
CA ASN A 196 -18.10 -7.15 8.01
C ASN A 196 -17.05 -6.24 7.36
N ILE A 197 -15.89 -6.79 6.97
CA ILE A 197 -14.86 -6.03 6.26
C ILE A 197 -15.39 -5.56 4.90
N LEU A 198 -15.97 -6.47 4.10
CA LEU A 198 -16.52 -6.13 2.78
C LEU A 198 -17.60 -5.05 2.89
N HIS A 199 -18.52 -5.18 3.85
CA HIS A 199 -19.55 -4.18 4.12
C HIS A 199 -18.95 -2.81 4.45
N SER A 200 -17.97 -2.78 5.37
CA SER A 200 -17.28 -1.56 5.77
C SER A 200 -16.58 -0.88 4.59
N LEU A 201 -15.89 -1.66 3.74
CA LEU A 201 -15.27 -1.17 2.52
C LEU A 201 -16.31 -0.59 1.55
N SER A 202 -17.42 -1.29 1.30
CA SER A 202 -18.51 -0.81 0.44
C SER A 202 -19.05 0.54 0.91
N THR A 203 -19.33 0.68 2.21
CA THR A 203 -19.82 1.93 2.79
C THR A 203 -18.84 3.08 2.60
N ILE A 204 -17.54 2.84 2.78
CA ILE A 204 -16.50 3.87 2.57
C ILE A 204 -16.40 4.26 1.10
N LEU A 205 -16.37 3.28 0.19
CA LEU A 205 -16.27 3.49 -1.27
C LEU A 205 -17.45 4.33 -1.79
N GLU A 206 -18.67 4.01 -1.34
CA GLU A 206 -19.89 4.74 -1.71
C GLU A 206 -19.91 6.16 -1.13
N LYS A 207 -19.63 6.30 0.17
CA LYS A 207 -19.65 7.60 0.87
C LYS A 207 -18.61 8.58 0.32
N ARG A 208 -17.44 8.09 -0.08
CA ARG A 208 -16.34 8.93 -0.61
C ARG A 208 -16.36 9.04 -2.13
N HIS A 209 -17.23 8.31 -2.83
CA HIS A 209 -17.30 8.26 -4.30
C HIS A 209 -15.97 7.88 -4.97
N LEU A 210 -15.27 6.89 -4.39
CA LEU A 210 -13.90 6.55 -4.79
C LEU A 210 -13.77 5.96 -6.19
N PHE A 211 -14.84 5.38 -6.75
CA PHE A 211 -14.85 4.93 -8.14
C PHE A 211 -14.56 6.06 -9.14
N LEU A 212 -15.24 7.20 -8.99
CA LEU A 212 -15.06 8.37 -9.87
C LEU A 212 -13.70 9.03 -9.67
N ILE A 213 -13.27 9.15 -8.41
CA ILE A 213 -11.96 9.71 -8.05
C ILE A 213 -10.86 8.85 -8.67
N SER A 214 -10.93 7.54 -8.47
CA SER A 214 -9.94 6.61 -9.01
C SER A 214 -9.93 6.57 -10.54
N GLU A 215 -11.07 6.76 -11.21
CA GLU A 215 -11.10 6.88 -12.67
C GLU A 215 -10.26 8.08 -13.14
N ILE A 216 -10.42 9.23 -12.48
CA ILE A 216 -9.62 10.43 -12.77
C ILE A 216 -8.15 10.21 -12.44
N GLU A 217 -7.83 9.55 -11.32
CA GLU A 217 -6.45 9.21 -10.95
C GLU A 217 -5.77 8.36 -12.03
N GLN A 218 -6.45 7.32 -12.51
CA GLN A 218 -5.93 6.41 -13.54
C GLN A 218 -5.81 7.12 -14.89
N ASP A 219 -6.78 7.95 -15.27
CA ASP A 219 -6.71 8.78 -16.48
C ASP A 219 -5.51 9.76 -16.42
N ILE A 220 -5.35 10.46 -15.29
CA ILE A 220 -4.22 11.35 -15.03
C ILE A 220 -2.91 10.57 -15.12
N PHE A 221 -2.79 9.40 -14.49
CA PHE A 221 -1.57 8.61 -14.55
C PHE A 221 -1.24 8.16 -15.98
N MET A 222 -2.24 7.60 -16.66
CA MET A 222 -2.09 6.85 -17.91
C MET A 222 -1.89 7.74 -19.14
N TYR A 223 -2.68 8.79 -19.30
CA TYR A 223 -2.74 9.55 -20.54
C TYR A 223 -2.10 10.92 -20.42
N ASN A 224 -1.60 11.46 -21.53
CA ASN A 224 -0.98 12.78 -21.54
C ASN A 224 -1.92 13.83 -22.12
N LYS A 225 -2.96 14.20 -21.36
CA LYS A 225 -3.98 15.16 -21.77
C LYS A 225 -4.07 16.35 -20.81
N LYS A 226 -2.98 17.11 -20.69
CA LYS A 226 -2.82 18.21 -19.71
C LYS A 226 -4.05 19.12 -19.60
N ASN A 227 -4.56 19.57 -20.74
CA ASN A 227 -5.68 20.52 -20.82
C ASN A 227 -7.04 19.91 -20.44
N GLU A 228 -7.23 18.61 -20.61
CA GLU A 228 -8.44 17.90 -20.16
C GLU A 228 -8.34 17.58 -18.66
N HIS A 229 -7.18 17.11 -18.23
CA HIS A 229 -6.92 16.73 -16.85
C HIS A 229 -7.06 17.92 -15.90
N ILE A 230 -6.55 19.10 -16.25
CA ILE A 230 -6.71 20.29 -15.41
C ILE A 230 -8.19 20.65 -15.24
N LYS A 231 -9.02 20.54 -16.28
CA LYS A 231 -10.47 20.82 -16.18
C LYS A 231 -11.12 19.85 -15.20
N LYS A 232 -10.85 18.54 -15.35
CA LYS A 232 -11.35 17.50 -14.44
C LYS A 232 -10.93 17.76 -12.97
N VAL A 233 -9.67 18.12 -12.75
CA VAL A 233 -9.15 18.45 -11.40
C VAL A 233 -9.85 19.68 -10.83
N LEU A 234 -10.02 20.75 -11.60
CA LEU A 234 -10.69 21.96 -11.14
C LEU A 234 -12.18 21.72 -10.85
N ASP A 235 -12.87 20.93 -11.67
CA ASP A 235 -14.27 20.55 -11.44
C ASP A 235 -14.41 19.71 -10.16
N LEU A 236 -13.46 18.81 -9.92
CA LEU A 236 -13.39 18.01 -8.70
C LEU A 236 -13.12 18.89 -7.45
N ILE A 237 -12.23 19.88 -7.55
CA ILE A 237 -11.95 20.86 -6.46
C ILE A 237 -13.16 21.73 -6.16
N LYS A 238 -14.02 22.04 -7.14
CA LYS A 238 -15.22 22.86 -6.92
C LYS A 238 -16.39 22.07 -6.34
N ASN A 239 -16.43 20.76 -6.55
CA ASN A 239 -17.55 19.93 -6.13
C ASN A 239 -17.43 19.52 -4.64
N GLU A 240 -18.29 20.06 -3.78
CA GLU A 240 -18.25 19.82 -2.32
C GLU A 240 -18.61 18.39 -1.90
N LYS A 241 -19.11 17.56 -2.83
CA LYS A 241 -19.44 16.15 -2.57
C LYS A 241 -18.23 15.29 -2.19
N TYR A 242 -17.04 15.64 -2.69
CA TYR A 242 -15.82 14.88 -2.47
C TYR A 242 -15.09 15.31 -1.20
N THR A 243 -14.37 14.38 -0.55
CA THR A 243 -13.61 14.75 0.64
C THR A 243 -12.42 15.64 0.28
N ASN A 244 -12.04 16.55 1.18
CA ASN A 244 -10.87 17.41 0.99
C ASN A 244 -9.57 16.61 0.80
N TYR A 245 -9.47 15.45 1.44
CA TYR A 245 -8.31 14.57 1.31
C TYR A 245 -8.20 13.95 -0.09
N ASP A 246 -9.31 13.47 -0.63
CA ASP A 246 -9.34 12.87 -1.96
C ASP A 246 -9.06 13.91 -3.05
N VAL A 247 -9.66 15.10 -2.92
CA VAL A 247 -9.40 16.25 -3.79
C VAL A 247 -7.92 16.64 -3.78
N LEU A 248 -7.31 16.67 -2.60
CA LEU A 248 -5.90 16.98 -2.45
C LEU A 248 -5.01 15.92 -3.12
N ARG A 249 -5.32 14.62 -2.97
CA ARG A 249 -4.55 13.53 -3.59
C ARG A 249 -4.54 13.61 -5.11
N VAL A 250 -5.71 13.79 -5.72
CA VAL A 250 -5.81 13.96 -7.17
C VAL A 250 -5.03 15.20 -7.63
N SER A 251 -5.10 16.28 -6.85
CA SER A 251 -4.33 17.51 -7.12
C SER A 251 -2.81 17.27 -7.02
N LEU A 252 -2.35 16.51 -6.02
CA LEU A 252 -0.95 16.12 -5.86
C LEU A 252 -0.46 15.29 -7.05
N LEU A 253 -1.25 14.30 -7.48
CA LEU A 253 -0.95 13.45 -8.63
C LEU A 253 -0.82 14.28 -9.92
N PHE A 254 -1.74 15.22 -10.15
CA PHE A 254 -1.68 16.13 -11.29
C PHE A 254 -0.41 17.00 -11.27
N CYS A 255 -0.13 17.64 -10.12
CA CYS A 255 1.04 18.50 -9.95
C CYS A 255 2.34 17.74 -10.18
N LEU A 256 2.42 16.52 -9.66
CA LEU A 256 3.57 15.63 -9.81
C LEU A 256 3.78 15.17 -11.26
N LYS A 257 2.70 14.91 -11.99
CA LYS A 257 2.80 14.48 -13.40
C LYS A 257 3.26 15.59 -14.33
N TYR A 258 2.69 16.79 -14.19
CA TYR A 258 2.91 17.87 -15.16
C TYR A 258 3.96 18.90 -14.75
N GLU A 259 4.19 19.10 -13.44
CA GLU A 259 5.16 20.04 -12.86
C GLU A 259 5.08 21.49 -13.43
N ASP A 260 3.91 21.89 -13.91
CA ASP A 260 3.67 23.20 -14.50
C ASP A 260 3.40 24.25 -13.42
N LYS A 261 4.33 25.19 -13.22
CA LYS A 261 4.29 26.21 -12.16
C LYS A 261 3.03 27.07 -12.20
N GLU A 262 2.51 27.42 -13.38
CA GLU A 262 1.32 28.26 -13.50
C GLU A 262 0.07 27.49 -13.08
N LEU A 263 -0.07 26.25 -13.56
CA LEU A 263 -1.19 25.38 -13.20
C LEU A 263 -1.18 25.01 -11.72
N ILE A 264 0.00 24.74 -11.16
CA ILE A 264 0.16 24.48 -9.72
C ILE A 264 -0.35 25.67 -8.89
N LYS A 265 -0.02 26.90 -9.29
CA LYS A 265 -0.50 28.11 -8.60
C LYS A 265 -2.03 28.24 -8.68
N ILE A 266 -2.62 27.93 -9.84
CA ILE A 266 -4.08 27.93 -10.01
C ILE A 266 -4.72 26.89 -9.09
N ILE A 267 -4.22 25.65 -9.08
CA ILE A 267 -4.73 24.57 -8.21
C ILE A 267 -4.65 24.98 -6.74
N LYS A 268 -3.52 25.51 -6.27
CA LYS A 268 -3.39 25.98 -4.88
C LYS A 268 -4.42 27.03 -4.52
N ASN A 269 -4.65 28.01 -5.39
CA ASN A 269 -5.65 29.06 -5.15
C ASN A 269 -7.07 28.47 -5.03
N GLU A 270 -7.43 27.50 -5.86
CA GLU A 270 -8.74 26.84 -5.78
C GLU A 270 -8.88 25.94 -4.55
N LEU A 271 -7.80 25.27 -4.12
CA LEU A 271 -7.79 24.51 -2.86
C LEU A 271 -7.96 25.42 -1.64
N ILE A 272 -7.35 26.62 -1.65
CA ILE A 272 -7.55 27.64 -0.61
C ILE A 272 -9.01 28.09 -0.58
N LYS A 273 -9.62 28.37 -1.74
CA LYS A 273 -11.05 28.73 -1.83
C LYS A 273 -11.98 27.65 -1.31
N ARG A 274 -11.61 26.38 -1.47
CA ARG A 274 -12.32 25.22 -0.91
C ARG A 274 -12.13 25.04 0.61
N ASN A 275 -11.42 25.95 1.28
CA ASN A 275 -11.11 25.89 2.72
C ASN A 275 -10.28 24.65 3.12
N ILE A 276 -9.40 24.16 2.24
CA ILE A 276 -8.40 23.14 2.61
C ILE A 276 -7.32 23.77 3.48
N ASN A 277 -6.90 23.07 4.53
CA ASN A 277 -5.91 23.57 5.48
C ASN A 277 -4.60 23.92 4.77
N GLN A 278 -4.04 25.11 5.05
CA GLN A 278 -2.78 25.56 4.46
C GLN A 278 -1.63 24.56 4.66
N LYS A 279 -1.60 23.84 5.80
CA LYS A 279 -0.61 22.78 6.06
C LYS A 279 -0.68 21.65 5.03
N GLN A 280 -1.88 21.32 4.55
CA GLN A 280 -2.10 20.31 3.52
C GLN A 280 -1.74 20.84 2.14
N ILE A 281 -1.92 22.12 1.86
CA ILE A 281 -1.54 22.72 0.58
C ILE A 281 -0.01 22.76 0.41
N ILE A 282 0.72 22.95 1.51
CA ILE A 282 2.20 22.84 1.54
C ILE A 282 2.68 21.44 1.12
N LEU A 283 1.87 20.39 1.24
CA LEU A 283 2.23 19.06 0.75
C LEU A 283 2.53 19.05 -0.76
N ILE A 284 1.92 19.95 -1.54
CA ILE A 284 2.20 20.04 -2.98
C ILE A 284 3.65 20.46 -3.19
N ASP A 285 4.12 21.47 -2.47
CA ASP A 285 5.52 21.91 -2.55
C ASP A 285 6.46 20.85 -1.98
N ALA A 286 6.08 20.25 -0.85
CA ALA A 286 6.88 19.21 -0.21
C ALA A 286 7.06 17.99 -1.12
N LEU A 287 6.00 17.54 -1.78
CA LEU A 287 6.04 16.40 -2.69
C LEU A 287 6.91 16.68 -3.94
N LEU A 288 6.79 17.89 -4.50
CA LEU A 288 7.62 18.31 -5.64
C LEU A 288 9.10 18.45 -5.26
N LEU A 289 9.41 18.89 -4.03
CA LEU A 289 10.78 18.90 -3.51
C LEU A 289 11.31 17.48 -3.24
N TYR A 290 10.46 16.60 -2.71
CA TYR A 290 10.79 15.22 -2.39
C TYR A 290 11.12 14.41 -3.65
N SER A 291 10.37 14.60 -4.74
CA SER A 291 10.52 13.83 -5.97
C SER A 291 10.18 14.67 -7.21
N ASN A 292 11.10 15.53 -7.65
CA ASN A 292 11.00 16.23 -8.93
C ASN A 292 11.53 15.38 -10.11
N VAL A 293 11.31 15.81 -11.36
CA VAL A 293 11.84 15.14 -12.56
C VAL A 293 13.34 14.85 -12.49
N GLN A 294 14.14 15.70 -11.83
CA GLN A 294 15.59 15.53 -11.76
C GLN A 294 16.01 14.41 -10.79
N ILE A 295 15.23 14.21 -9.71
CA ILE A 295 15.42 13.13 -8.74
C ILE A 295 14.91 11.80 -9.29
N ARG A 296 13.82 11.84 -10.07
CA ARG A 296 13.26 10.69 -10.77
C ARG A 296 14.16 10.32 -11.96
N ASN A 297 15.28 9.65 -11.68
CA ASN A 297 16.16 9.05 -12.69
C ASN A 297 15.41 8.03 -13.60
N ASN A 298 14.21 7.61 -13.19
CA ASN A 298 13.33 6.73 -13.92
C ASN A 298 12.32 7.47 -14.81
N LYS A 299 11.87 6.79 -15.87
CA LYS A 299 10.82 7.30 -16.76
C LYS A 299 9.45 6.82 -16.28
N LEU A 300 9.05 7.26 -15.07
CA LEU A 300 7.81 6.84 -14.39
C LEU A 300 6.54 6.98 -15.26
N PHE A 301 6.50 8.01 -16.12
CA PHE A 301 5.36 8.30 -17.02
C PHE A 301 5.60 7.86 -18.48
N LYS A 302 6.42 6.85 -18.75
CA LYS A 302 6.65 6.35 -20.11
C LYS A 302 5.36 5.79 -20.73
N GLU A 303 4.78 6.55 -21.66
CA GLU A 303 3.49 6.28 -22.30
C GLU A 303 3.42 4.90 -23.02
N GLN A 304 4.53 4.45 -23.63
CA GLN A 304 4.48 3.33 -24.60
C GLN A 304 4.39 1.92 -23.99
N SER A 305 5.01 1.66 -22.83
CA SER A 305 4.97 0.33 -22.19
C SER A 305 3.65 0.09 -21.44
N LEU A 306 3.15 1.13 -20.78
CA LEU A 306 1.88 1.12 -20.04
C LEU A 306 0.68 0.93 -20.99
N LEU A 307 0.65 1.62 -22.14
CA LEU A 307 -0.41 1.48 -23.15
C LEU A 307 -0.55 0.06 -23.70
N ASN A 308 0.56 -0.64 -23.94
CA ASN A 308 0.54 -2.02 -24.42
C ASN A 308 0.04 -3.00 -23.35
N TYR A 309 0.39 -2.75 -22.09
CA TYR A 309 -0.11 -3.53 -20.96
C TYR A 309 -1.61 -3.31 -20.75
N ALA A 310 -2.07 -2.06 -20.73
CA ALA A 310 -3.48 -1.70 -20.60
C ALA A 310 -4.36 -2.33 -21.67
N LYS A 311 -3.91 -2.36 -22.94
CA LYS A 311 -4.61 -3.09 -24.03
C LYS A 311 -4.77 -4.58 -23.72
N SER A 312 -3.74 -5.22 -23.15
CA SER A 312 -3.78 -6.65 -22.81
C SER A 312 -4.69 -6.95 -21.60
N THR A 313 -4.74 -6.05 -20.61
CA THR A 313 -5.59 -6.18 -19.42
C THR A 313 -7.07 -5.96 -19.75
N ILE A 314 -7.39 -5.03 -20.65
CA ILE A 314 -8.77 -4.80 -21.14
C ILE A 314 -9.31 -6.02 -21.89
N SER A 315 -8.46 -6.82 -22.53
CA SER A 315 -8.88 -8.00 -23.32
C SER A 315 -9.20 -9.25 -22.49
N ARG A 316 -8.85 -9.30 -21.20
CA ARG A 316 -8.96 -10.53 -20.38
C ARG A 316 -10.12 -10.57 -19.38
N THR A 317 -10.87 -9.49 -19.20
CA THR A 317 -11.92 -9.45 -18.16
C THR A 317 -13.30 -9.51 -18.79
N ILE A 318 -13.87 -10.71 -18.79
CA ILE A 318 -15.30 -10.94 -19.08
C ILE A 318 -16.08 -10.70 -17.78
N ILE A 319 -17.17 -9.93 -17.91
CA ILE A 319 -18.17 -9.47 -16.92
C ILE A 319 -17.90 -8.09 -16.30
N GLY A 320 -18.46 -7.06 -16.95
CA GLY A 320 -19.35 -6.12 -16.26
C GLY A 320 -18.83 -4.71 -15.97
N THR A 321 -17.55 -4.51 -15.68
CA THR A 321 -16.99 -3.15 -15.55
C THR A 321 -15.58 -3.12 -16.12
N PRO A 322 -15.25 -2.12 -16.97
CA PRO A 322 -13.92 -2.05 -17.55
C PRO A 322 -12.90 -1.87 -16.42
N ASN A 323 -11.79 -2.60 -16.48
CA ASN A 323 -10.72 -2.60 -15.48
C ASN A 323 -9.89 -1.29 -15.46
N VAL A 324 -10.54 -0.15 -15.72
CA VAL A 324 -9.97 1.20 -15.73
C VAL A 324 -9.35 1.52 -14.37
N LEU A 325 -9.89 0.93 -13.30
CA LEU A 325 -9.48 1.14 -11.92
C LEU A 325 -8.12 0.50 -11.58
N THR A 326 -7.64 -0.49 -12.35
CA THR A 326 -6.34 -1.15 -12.10
C THR A 326 -5.40 -1.12 -13.31
N LEU A 327 -5.41 -0.02 -14.08
CA LEU A 327 -4.51 0.13 -15.23
C LEU A 327 -3.06 0.34 -14.82
N HIS A 328 -2.84 1.03 -13.70
CA HIS A 328 -1.52 1.30 -13.15
C HIS A 328 -0.73 0.01 -12.85
N LYS A 329 0.56 0.07 -13.16
CA LYS A 329 1.58 -0.88 -12.70
C LYS A 329 2.69 -0.10 -12.02
N SER A 330 3.08 -0.57 -10.84
CA SER A 330 4.14 0.06 -10.06
C SER A 330 5.46 0.08 -10.81
N TYR A 331 6.32 1.05 -10.49
CA TYR A 331 7.61 1.15 -11.15
C TYR A 331 8.46 -0.13 -11.00
N ILE A 332 8.40 -0.75 -9.81
CA ILE A 332 9.14 -1.98 -9.51
C ILE A 332 8.77 -3.14 -10.43
N TYR A 333 7.52 -3.22 -10.89
CA TYR A 333 7.11 -4.24 -11.84
C TYR A 333 7.96 -4.18 -13.12
N PHE A 334 8.10 -2.99 -13.70
CA PHE A 334 8.89 -2.79 -14.93
C PHE A 334 10.38 -2.98 -14.69
N LEU A 335 10.88 -2.49 -13.55
CA LEU A 335 12.27 -2.65 -13.17
C LEU A 335 12.68 -4.13 -13.08
N LEU A 336 11.87 -4.95 -12.39
CA LEU A 336 12.10 -6.38 -12.27
C LEU A 336 11.94 -7.10 -13.61
N GLU A 337 10.94 -6.72 -14.41
CA GLU A 337 10.74 -7.32 -15.72
C GLU A 337 11.93 -7.04 -16.67
N ASP A 338 12.48 -5.83 -16.64
CA ASP A 338 13.68 -5.47 -17.41
C ASP A 338 14.92 -6.18 -16.85
N LEU A 339 15.06 -6.32 -15.54
CA LEU A 339 16.16 -7.09 -14.92
C LEU A 339 16.12 -8.56 -15.36
N ILE A 340 14.98 -9.22 -15.23
CA ILE A 340 14.80 -10.63 -15.61
C ILE A 340 15.07 -10.84 -17.10
N LYS A 341 14.69 -9.87 -17.94
CA LYS A 341 14.93 -9.89 -19.39
C LYS A 341 16.33 -9.40 -19.80
N SER A 342 17.20 -9.07 -18.84
CA SER A 342 18.54 -8.51 -19.09
C SER A 342 18.52 -7.23 -19.96
N LYS A 343 17.50 -6.39 -19.77
CA LYS A 343 17.30 -5.11 -20.46
C LYS A 343 17.56 -3.89 -19.57
N LEU A 344 18.02 -4.12 -18.35
CA LEU A 344 18.27 -3.05 -17.39
C LEU A 344 19.40 -2.14 -17.88
N ASN A 345 19.21 -0.82 -17.79
CA ASN A 345 20.25 0.12 -18.16
C ASN A 345 21.32 0.20 -17.05
N ASN A 346 22.51 -0.33 -17.34
CA ASN A 346 23.66 -0.33 -16.43
C ASN A 346 24.23 1.08 -16.14
N GLU A 347 23.85 2.11 -16.91
CA GLU A 347 24.22 3.51 -16.61
C GLU A 347 23.40 4.09 -15.45
N ILE A 348 22.15 3.65 -15.28
CA ILE A 348 21.24 4.13 -14.23
C ILE A 348 21.33 3.25 -12.99
N TYR A 349 21.50 1.95 -13.20
CA TYR A 349 21.58 0.95 -12.14
C TYR A 349 23.00 0.38 -12.08
N THR A 350 23.79 0.87 -11.14
CA THR A 350 25.13 0.35 -10.88
C THR A 350 25.02 -0.98 -10.13
N THR A 351 25.70 -2.00 -10.64
CA THR A 351 25.81 -3.29 -9.97
C THR A 351 27.09 -3.34 -9.13
N THR A 352 26.93 -3.51 -7.83
CA THR A 352 28.02 -3.78 -6.90
C THR A 352 28.06 -5.26 -6.61
N ASN A 353 29.20 -5.89 -6.94
CA ASN A 353 29.42 -7.29 -6.66
C ASN A 353 29.90 -7.43 -5.21
N LEU A 354 28.96 -7.45 -4.27
CA LEU A 354 29.26 -7.59 -2.83
C LEU A 354 30.15 -8.78 -2.48
N LEU A 355 30.21 -9.80 -3.35
CA LEU A 355 30.97 -11.03 -3.14
C LEU A 355 32.25 -11.13 -3.97
N ASN A 356 32.55 -10.17 -4.85
CA ASN A 356 33.63 -10.25 -5.86
C ASN A 356 33.64 -11.57 -6.65
N ILE A 357 32.46 -12.16 -6.89
CA ILE A 357 32.33 -13.39 -7.69
C ILE A 357 32.08 -12.99 -9.13
N GLU A 358 32.98 -13.30 -10.06
CA GLU A 358 32.74 -12.99 -11.48
C GLU A 358 31.32 -13.41 -11.91
N PRO A 359 30.54 -12.51 -12.53
CA PRO A 359 29.18 -12.82 -12.95
C PRO A 359 29.26 -13.92 -13.99
N ASN A 360 28.97 -15.14 -13.56
CA ASN A 360 28.97 -16.29 -14.45
C ASN A 360 27.77 -16.12 -15.40
N MET A 361 28.04 -15.82 -16.67
CA MET A 361 27.07 -15.40 -17.70
C MET A 361 25.95 -16.42 -17.96
N ASN A 362 26.08 -17.65 -17.45
CA ASN A 362 25.13 -18.75 -17.60
C ASN A 362 24.25 -19.01 -16.36
N LYS A 363 24.28 -18.16 -15.32
CA LYS A 363 23.45 -18.38 -14.11
C LYS A 363 22.02 -17.86 -14.29
N THR A 364 21.05 -18.72 -13.99
CA THR A 364 19.64 -18.34 -13.86
C THR A 364 19.41 -17.55 -12.58
N ILE A 365 18.54 -16.54 -12.63
CA ILE A 365 18.13 -15.80 -11.45
C ILE A 365 17.13 -16.66 -10.67
N ASN A 366 17.49 -17.06 -9.46
CA ASN A 366 16.64 -17.96 -8.66
C ASN A 366 15.88 -17.20 -7.57
N SER A 367 16.47 -16.10 -7.07
CA SER A 367 15.85 -15.28 -6.04
C SER A 367 16.25 -13.81 -6.13
N ILE A 368 15.35 -12.92 -5.74
CA ILE A 368 15.59 -11.47 -5.70
C ILE A 368 15.07 -10.92 -4.37
N ILE A 369 15.93 -10.24 -3.63
CA ILE A 369 15.59 -9.46 -2.43
C ILE A 369 15.42 -8.00 -2.86
N ILE A 370 14.31 -7.38 -2.46
CA ILE A 370 13.98 -5.99 -2.78
C ILE A 370 13.85 -5.25 -1.45
N PHE A 371 14.55 -4.13 -1.30
CA PHE A 371 14.46 -3.30 -0.11
C PHE A 371 14.09 -1.85 -0.47
N PHE A 372 12.92 -1.40 -0.02
CA PHE A 372 12.45 -0.03 -0.19
C PHE A 372 12.91 0.88 0.97
N ILE A 373 13.73 1.87 0.64
CA ILE A 373 14.05 2.99 1.52
C ILE A 373 12.95 4.04 1.38
N GLY A 374 12.32 4.43 2.48
CA GLY A 374 11.17 5.35 2.47
C GLY A 374 9.82 4.65 2.30
N GLY A 375 9.81 3.31 2.36
CA GLY A 375 8.59 2.51 2.46
C GLY A 375 8.10 1.91 1.15
N ALA A 376 7.37 0.80 1.27
CA ALA A 376 6.73 0.08 0.17
C ALA A 376 5.21 0.11 0.34
N THR A 377 4.48 -0.35 -0.67
CA THR A 377 3.01 -0.45 -0.66
C THR A 377 2.56 -1.89 -0.91
N TYR A 378 1.32 -2.21 -0.51
CA TYR A 378 0.73 -3.52 -0.83
C TYR A 378 0.46 -3.71 -2.34
N GLU A 379 0.36 -2.63 -3.10
CA GLU A 379 0.22 -2.67 -4.55
C GLU A 379 1.52 -3.15 -5.23
N GLU A 380 2.68 -2.67 -4.75
CA GLU A 380 3.98 -3.16 -5.18
C GLU A 380 4.18 -4.62 -4.80
N TYR A 381 3.75 -5.01 -3.59
CA TYR A 381 3.77 -6.40 -3.17
C TYR A 381 2.94 -7.30 -4.10
N LYS A 382 1.73 -6.87 -4.48
CA LYS A 382 0.91 -7.58 -5.47
C LYS A 382 1.64 -7.74 -6.81
N ASP A 383 2.22 -6.66 -7.33
CA ASP A 383 2.92 -6.68 -8.61
C ASP A 383 4.14 -7.61 -8.60
N ILE A 384 4.91 -7.62 -7.51
CA ILE A 384 6.02 -8.53 -7.29
C ILE A 384 5.53 -9.98 -7.25
N GLN A 385 4.43 -10.27 -6.55
CA GLN A 385 3.87 -11.62 -6.48
C GLN A 385 3.32 -12.11 -7.82
N GLN A 386 2.78 -11.21 -8.65
CA GLN A 386 2.41 -11.55 -10.03
C GLN A 386 3.64 -11.93 -10.87
N LEU A 387 4.75 -11.21 -10.74
CA LEU A 387 6.01 -11.56 -11.41
C LEU A 387 6.60 -12.88 -10.89
N SER A 388 6.51 -13.12 -9.59
CA SER A 388 6.92 -14.38 -8.96
C SER A 388 6.26 -15.57 -9.62
N LYS A 389 4.92 -15.55 -9.74
CA LYS A 389 4.15 -16.60 -10.42
C LYS A 389 4.48 -16.70 -11.92
N LYS A 390 4.67 -15.57 -12.59
CA LYS A 390 4.93 -15.51 -14.05
C LYS A 390 6.29 -16.11 -14.43
N TYR A 391 7.33 -15.84 -13.64
CA TYR A 391 8.71 -16.26 -13.95
C TYR A 391 9.20 -17.42 -13.08
N ASN A 392 8.39 -17.87 -12.12
CA ASN A 392 8.76 -18.88 -11.13
C ASN A 392 10.05 -18.52 -10.37
N ILE A 393 10.17 -17.25 -9.96
CA ILE A 393 11.30 -16.69 -9.21
C ILE A 393 10.81 -16.32 -7.81
N GLN A 394 11.61 -16.62 -6.79
CA GLN A 394 11.30 -16.24 -5.41
C GLN A 394 11.68 -14.78 -5.16
N PHE A 395 10.72 -14.00 -4.65
CA PHE A 395 10.96 -12.63 -4.25
C PHE A 395 10.82 -12.46 -2.74
N LEU A 396 11.68 -11.66 -2.14
CA LEU A 396 11.56 -11.18 -0.76
C LEU A 396 11.49 -9.66 -0.77
N LEU A 397 10.36 -9.11 -0.33
CA LEU A 397 10.18 -7.67 -0.19
C LEU A 397 10.42 -7.26 1.26
N GLY A 398 11.33 -6.31 1.46
CA GLY A 398 11.53 -5.58 2.69
C GLY A 398 11.37 -4.08 2.46
N SER A 399 11.09 -3.34 3.53
CA SER A 399 11.00 -1.88 3.47
C SER A 399 11.21 -1.29 4.87
N THR A 400 11.45 0.02 4.94
CA THR A 400 11.45 0.75 6.22
C THR A 400 10.07 0.77 6.87
N GLN A 401 9.01 0.78 6.06
CA GLN A 401 7.61 0.73 6.48
C GLN A 401 6.70 0.32 5.32
N ILE A 402 5.45 -0.02 5.63
CA ILE A 402 4.40 -0.21 4.62
C ILE A 402 3.46 0.99 4.66
N HIS A 403 3.33 1.66 3.53
CA HIS A 403 2.57 2.88 3.38
C HIS A 403 1.20 2.65 2.75
N ASN A 404 0.24 3.40 3.28
CA ASN A 404 -0.90 3.93 2.54
C ASN A 404 -0.62 5.40 2.16
N SER A 405 -1.54 6.03 1.43
CA SER A 405 -1.36 7.41 0.99
C SER A 405 -1.22 8.42 2.15
N GLN A 406 -1.87 8.17 3.28
CA GLN A 406 -1.86 9.08 4.43
C GLN A 406 -0.51 9.07 5.14
N SER A 407 0.00 7.88 5.47
CA SER A 407 1.32 7.71 6.08
C SER A 407 2.44 8.20 5.16
N PHE A 408 2.33 7.92 3.85
CA PHE A 408 3.30 8.43 2.87
C PHE A 408 3.36 9.97 2.85
N LEU A 409 2.20 10.64 2.79
CA LEU A 409 2.17 12.11 2.79
C LEU A 409 2.63 12.73 4.11
N ALA A 410 2.38 12.05 5.24
CA ALA A 410 2.89 12.48 6.54
C ALA A 410 4.43 12.48 6.55
N ASP A 411 5.04 11.44 6.01
CA ASP A 411 6.50 11.30 5.94
C ASP A 411 7.14 12.31 5.01
N VAL A 412 6.56 12.50 3.82
CA VAL A 412 6.99 13.56 2.87
C VAL A 412 6.99 14.93 3.55
N LEU A 413 5.96 15.23 4.35
CA LEU A 413 5.87 16.51 5.08
C LEU A 413 6.94 16.65 6.16
N GLN A 414 7.32 15.57 6.83
CA GLN A 414 8.37 15.59 7.85
C GLN A 414 9.75 15.80 7.23
N MET A 415 10.04 15.11 6.12
CA MET A 415 11.35 15.20 5.46
C MET A 415 11.66 16.58 4.88
N VAL A 416 10.64 17.37 4.53
CA VAL A 416 10.83 18.72 3.98
C VAL A 416 10.95 19.80 5.07
N LYS A 417 10.58 19.47 6.32
CA LYS A 417 10.76 20.37 7.48
C LYS A 417 12.12 20.22 8.17
N ALA A 418 12.80 19.10 7.92
CA ALA A 418 14.16 18.82 8.37
C ALA A 418 15.18 19.42 7.40
#